data_AF-A0A7L4P7R7-F1
#
_entry.id   AF-A0A7L4P7R7-F1
#
_cell.length_a   1.000
_cell.length_b   1.000
_cell.length_c   1.000
_cell.angle_alpha   90.00
_cell.angle_beta   90.00
_cell.angle_gamma   90.00
#
_symmetry.space_group_name_H-M   'P 1'
#
loop_
_entity.id
_entity.type
_entity.pdbx_description
1 polymer ?
#
loop_
_entity_poly.entity_id
_entity_poly.type
_entity_poly.pdbx_seq_one_letter_code
_entity_poly.pdbx_strand_id
1 'polypeptide(L)'
;MNCKMEAKATVNPTEDMDKIIEALSNIFDYDDLIIGEDVVIVTGTTSSLFPLKESLEKQRIRDTALKIMLRGLDKENKKVRLKLNKQAAFASKINLVDENLSSLGEIELIIETNTPEKLINWLCDH
;
A
#
# COMPACT_ATOMS: atom_id res chain seq x y z
N MET A 1 3.28 -16.68 6.96
CA MET A 1 3.93 -15.46 7.51
C MET A 1 2.83 -14.60 8.06
N ASN A 2 3.04 -13.92 9.19
CA ASN A 2 2.06 -13.01 9.76
C ASN A 2 2.60 -11.58 9.71
N CYS A 3 1.76 -10.65 9.27
CA CYS A 3 2.03 -9.23 9.28
C CYS A 3 0.76 -8.45 9.66
N LYS A 4 0.95 -7.21 10.09
CA LYS A 4 -0.11 -6.21 10.19
C LYS A 4 0.14 -5.17 9.12
N MET A 5 -0.89 -4.77 8.38
CA MET A 5 -0.80 -3.68 7.43
C MET A 5 -1.70 -2.54 7.85
N GLU A 6 -1.26 -1.33 7.52
CA GLU A 6 -2.02 -0.10 7.62
C GLU A 6 -1.77 0.69 6.34
N ALA A 7 -2.84 0.96 5.57
CA ALA A 7 -2.79 1.85 4.43
C ALA A 7 -3.62 3.09 4.72
N LYS A 8 -3.02 4.26 4.55
CA LYS A 8 -3.61 5.57 4.86
C LYS A 8 -3.64 6.45 3.63
N ALA A 9 -4.76 7.14 3.42
CA ALA A 9 -4.92 8.13 2.37
C ALA A 9 -5.61 9.38 2.92
N THR A 10 -5.04 10.56 2.64
CA THR A 10 -5.68 11.84 2.93
C THR A 10 -6.79 12.12 1.89
N VAL A 11 -7.89 12.72 2.35
CA VAL A 11 -9.01 13.21 1.56
C VAL A 11 -8.92 14.74 1.52
N ASN A 12 -8.54 15.30 0.37
CA ASN A 12 -8.49 16.75 0.19
C ASN A 12 -9.93 17.33 0.09
N PRO A 13 -10.12 18.64 0.33
CA PRO A 13 -11.46 19.26 0.35
C PRO A 13 -12.29 19.10 -0.93
N THR A 14 -11.64 18.88 -2.08
CA THR A 14 -12.28 18.69 -3.38
C THR A 14 -12.39 17.23 -3.80
N GLU A 15 -11.88 16.31 -2.99
CA GLU A 15 -11.96 14.87 -3.25
C GLU A 15 -13.23 14.27 -2.63
N ASP A 16 -13.65 13.17 -3.24
CA ASP A 16 -14.79 12.39 -2.77
C ASP A 16 -14.28 11.23 -1.91
N MET A 17 -14.76 11.16 -0.67
CA MET A 17 -14.35 10.15 0.30
C MET A 17 -14.62 8.72 -0.20
N ASP A 18 -15.74 8.48 -0.87
CA ASP A 18 -16.09 7.15 -1.38
C ASP A 18 -15.11 6.71 -2.47
N LYS A 19 -14.62 7.66 -3.30
CA LYS A 19 -13.57 7.38 -4.29
C LYS A 19 -12.22 7.07 -3.67
N ILE A 20 -11.90 7.66 -2.51
CA ILE A 20 -10.69 7.32 -1.77
C ILE A 20 -10.79 5.91 -1.17
N ILE A 21 -11.95 5.54 -0.63
CA ILE A 21 -12.23 4.18 -0.15
C ILE A 21 -12.12 3.19 -1.32
N GLU A 22 -12.68 3.52 -2.49
CA GLU A 22 -12.57 2.70 -3.70
C GLU A 22 -11.10 2.52 -4.13
N ALA A 23 -10.31 3.59 -4.13
CA ALA A 23 -8.89 3.52 -4.45
C ALA A 23 -8.10 2.60 -3.50
N LEU A 24 -8.39 2.62 -2.20
CA LEU A 24 -7.80 1.69 -1.23
C LEU A 24 -8.26 0.24 -1.49
N SER A 25 -9.57 0.05 -1.71
CA SER A 25 -10.19 -1.27 -1.95
C SER A 25 -9.73 -1.93 -3.26
N ASN A 26 -9.34 -1.12 -4.26
CA ASN A 26 -8.78 -1.62 -5.51
C ASN A 26 -7.39 -2.27 -5.33
N ILE A 27 -6.67 -1.89 -4.28
CA ILE A 27 -5.29 -2.33 -4.05
C ILE A 27 -5.18 -3.31 -2.88
N PHE A 28 -6.11 -3.24 -1.93
CA PHE A 28 -6.08 -4.00 -0.69
C PHE A 28 -7.45 -4.57 -0.38
N ASP A 29 -7.48 -5.83 0.08
CA ASP A 29 -8.56 -6.24 0.98
C ASP A 29 -8.25 -5.66 2.36
N TYR A 30 -9.21 -5.59 3.27
CA TYR A 30 -8.98 -5.09 4.63
C TYR A 30 -9.94 -5.69 5.63
N ASP A 31 -9.49 -5.78 6.88
CA ASP A 31 -10.26 -6.30 8.00
C ASP A 31 -11.07 -5.17 8.67
N ASP A 32 -10.47 -3.97 8.76
CA ASP A 32 -11.09 -2.78 9.35
C ASP A 32 -10.87 -1.55 8.48
N LEU A 33 -11.85 -0.63 8.55
CA LEU A 33 -11.86 0.66 7.87
C LEU A 33 -12.17 1.76 8.90
N ILE A 34 -11.32 2.77 8.96
CA ILE A 34 -11.47 3.95 9.80
C ILE A 34 -11.60 5.17 8.88
N ILE A 35 -12.69 5.91 9.06
CA ILE A 35 -12.97 7.14 8.35
C ILE A 35 -12.84 8.30 9.33
N GLY A 36 -11.87 9.19 9.09
CA GLY A 36 -11.71 10.47 9.77
C GLY A 36 -12.31 11.62 8.96
N GLU A 37 -12.05 12.86 9.40
CA GLU A 37 -12.54 14.07 8.72
C GLU A 37 -11.90 14.27 7.34
N ASP A 38 -10.58 14.08 7.26
CA ASP A 38 -9.76 14.31 6.07
C ASP A 38 -8.87 13.10 5.75
N VAL A 39 -9.21 11.92 6.25
CA VAL A 39 -8.37 10.72 6.13
C VAL A 39 -9.19 9.44 6.12
N VAL A 40 -8.75 8.49 5.31
CA VAL A 40 -9.22 7.10 5.33
C VAL A 40 -8.05 6.19 5.65
N ILE A 41 -8.25 5.26 6.58
CA ILE A 41 -7.27 4.25 6.97
C ILE A 41 -7.91 2.88 6.86
N VAL A 42 -7.24 1.96 6.18
CA VAL A 42 -7.60 0.55 6.18
C VAL A 42 -6.50 -0.25 6.88
N THR A 43 -6.91 -1.20 7.71
CA THR A 43 -5.97 -2.12 8.38
C THR A 43 -6.32 -3.56 8.08
N GLY A 44 -5.31 -4.42 8.10
CA GLY A 44 -5.52 -5.83 7.85
C GLY A 44 -4.29 -6.67 8.12
N THR A 45 -4.33 -7.90 7.64
CA THR A 45 -3.25 -8.87 7.85
C THR A 45 -2.61 -9.31 6.53
N THR A 46 -1.99 -10.49 6.49
CA THR A 46 -1.29 -10.96 5.29
C THR A 46 -2.25 -11.20 4.13
N SER A 47 -3.49 -11.62 4.39
CA SER A 47 -4.51 -11.80 3.35
C SER A 47 -4.85 -10.50 2.63
N SER A 48 -4.87 -9.40 3.37
CA SER A 48 -5.17 -8.04 2.90
C SER A 48 -4.19 -7.53 1.82
N LEU A 49 -3.01 -8.16 1.71
CA LEU A 49 -1.99 -7.86 0.71
C LEU A 49 -2.07 -8.72 -0.57
N PHE A 50 -2.98 -9.70 -0.65
CA PHE A 50 -3.11 -10.53 -1.86
C PHE A 50 -3.43 -9.71 -3.12
N PRO A 51 -4.38 -8.75 -3.11
CA PRO A 51 -4.67 -7.95 -4.30
C PRO A 51 -3.48 -7.12 -4.77
N LEU A 52 -2.68 -6.57 -3.84
CA LEU A 52 -1.42 -5.91 -4.15
C LEU A 52 -0.45 -6.89 -4.83
N LYS A 53 -0.21 -8.07 -4.25
CA LYS A 53 0.69 -9.10 -4.81
C LYS A 53 0.29 -9.49 -6.24
N GLU A 54 -1.00 -9.72 -6.47
CA GLU A 54 -1.52 -10.02 -7.82
C GLU A 54 -1.33 -8.86 -8.79
N SER A 55 -1.54 -7.63 -8.32
CA SER A 55 -1.40 -6.44 -9.16
C SER A 55 0.05 -6.21 -9.58
N LEU A 56 1.01 -6.45 -8.69
CA LEU A 56 2.44 -6.40 -9.00
C LEU A 56 2.83 -7.42 -10.08
N GLU A 57 2.22 -8.61 -10.04
CA GLU A 57 2.38 -9.67 -11.05
C GLU A 57 1.81 -9.26 -12.41
N LYS A 58 0.52 -8.92 -12.42
CA LYS A 58 -0.23 -8.59 -13.64
C LYS A 58 0.40 -7.42 -14.38
N GLN A 59 0.98 -6.46 -13.64
CA GLN A 59 1.65 -5.29 -14.22
C GLN A 59 3.13 -5.51 -14.51
N ARG A 60 3.72 -6.66 -14.15
CA ARG A 60 5.14 -7.02 -14.36
C ARG A 60 6.11 -6.00 -13.75
N ILE A 61 5.79 -5.52 -12.54
CA ILE A 61 6.57 -4.50 -11.83
C ILE A 61 7.22 -5.01 -10.52
N ARG A 62 7.30 -6.33 -10.34
CA ARG A 62 7.89 -6.96 -9.14
C ARG A 62 9.33 -6.51 -8.87
N ASP A 63 10.15 -6.34 -9.92
CA ASP A 63 11.53 -5.85 -9.77
C ASP A 63 11.60 -4.42 -9.24
N THR A 64 10.71 -3.56 -9.71
CA THR A 64 10.58 -2.18 -9.21
C THR A 64 10.08 -2.18 -7.76
N ALA A 65 9.08 -3.01 -7.47
CA ALA A 65 8.54 -3.16 -6.12
C ALA A 65 9.58 -3.64 -5.13
N LEU A 66 10.38 -4.64 -5.50
CA LEU A 66 11.47 -5.16 -4.68
C LEU A 66 12.45 -4.03 -4.31
N LYS A 67 12.90 -3.23 -5.29
CA LYS A 67 13.84 -2.12 -5.05
C LYS A 67 13.26 -1.09 -4.08
N ILE A 68 12.00 -0.70 -4.26
CA ILE A 68 11.34 0.30 -3.40
C ILE A 68 11.11 -0.26 -2.00
N MET A 69 10.63 -1.51 -1.88
CA MET A 69 10.42 -2.16 -0.58
C MET A 69 11.71 -2.31 0.22
N LEU A 70 12.83 -2.62 -0.44
CA LEU A 70 14.15 -2.71 0.21
C LEU A 70 14.64 -1.36 0.72
N ARG A 71 14.31 -0.25 0.04
CA ARG A 71 14.62 1.11 0.52
C ARG A 71 13.71 1.52 1.68
N GLY A 72 12.44 1.14 1.60
CA GLY A 72 11.45 1.38 2.66
C GLY A 72 11.56 0.44 3.86
N LEU A 73 12.52 -0.49 3.86
CA LEU A 73 12.74 -1.46 4.91
C LEU A 73 13.45 -0.83 6.12
N ASP A 74 12.76 -0.83 7.24
CA ASP A 74 13.26 -0.45 8.55
C ASP A 74 13.46 -1.73 9.38
N LYS A 75 14.70 -2.22 9.37
CA LYS A 75 15.05 -3.49 10.03
C LYS A 75 14.93 -3.43 11.55
N GLU A 76 15.22 -2.27 12.15
CA GLU A 76 15.19 -2.07 13.60
C GLU A 76 13.75 -2.15 14.11
N ASN A 77 12.83 -1.45 13.44
CA ASN A 77 11.42 -1.42 13.82
C ASN A 77 10.59 -2.52 13.16
N LYS A 78 11.20 -3.39 12.34
CA LYS A 78 10.54 -4.51 11.66
C LYS A 78 9.36 -4.05 10.77
N LYS A 79 9.56 -2.93 10.07
CA LYS A 79 8.55 -2.28 9.22
C LYS A 79 9.01 -2.14 7.79
N VAL A 80 8.07 -2.24 6.85
CA VAL A 80 8.27 -1.90 5.44
C VAL A 80 7.31 -0.78 5.10
N ARG A 81 7.83 0.33 4.57
CA ARG A 81 7.06 1.52 4.22
C ARG A 81 7.08 1.76 2.71
N LEU A 82 5.91 1.93 2.11
CA LEU A 82 5.77 2.24 0.68
C LEU A 82 4.81 3.41 0.50
N LYS A 83 4.89 4.03 -0.67
CA LYS A 83 3.88 4.97 -1.16
C LYS A 83 3.36 4.53 -2.52
N LEU A 84 2.05 4.65 -2.71
CA LEU A 84 1.38 4.33 -3.96
C LEU A 84 0.62 5.53 -4.47
N ASN A 85 0.62 5.71 -5.79
CA ASN A 85 -0.12 6.78 -6.40
C ASN A 85 -1.63 6.61 -6.21
N LYS A 86 -2.23 7.56 -5.49
CA LYS A 86 -3.66 7.52 -5.14
C LYS A 86 -4.58 7.51 -6.37
N GLN A 87 -4.21 8.26 -7.41
CA GLN A 87 -4.99 8.33 -8.66
C GLN A 87 -4.85 7.06 -9.51
N ALA A 88 -3.64 6.48 -9.57
CA ALA A 88 -3.44 5.19 -10.22
C ALA A 88 -4.22 4.07 -9.50
N ALA A 89 -4.26 4.11 -8.17
CA ALA A 89 -5.01 3.16 -7.35
C ALA A 89 -6.53 3.23 -7.62
N PHE A 90 -7.08 4.44 -7.77
CA PHE A 90 -8.47 4.62 -8.21
C PHE A 90 -8.74 3.96 -9.58
N ALA A 91 -7.76 3.98 -10.48
CA ALA A 91 -7.84 3.28 -11.77
C ALA A 91 -7.42 1.79 -11.72
N SER A 92 -7.40 1.19 -10.53
CA SER A 92 -6.97 -0.21 -10.28
C SER A 92 -5.57 -0.54 -10.82
N LYS A 93 -4.65 0.44 -10.81
CA LYS A 93 -3.25 0.28 -11.21
C LYS A 93 -2.31 0.54 -10.04
N ILE A 94 -1.14 -0.07 -10.08
CA ILE A 94 -0.09 0.12 -9.09
C ILE A 94 0.97 1.02 -9.68
N ASN A 95 1.18 2.15 -9.03
CA ASN A 95 2.31 3.03 -9.31
C ASN A 95 3.00 3.33 -7.98
N LEU A 96 4.14 2.67 -7.74
CA LEU A 96 4.94 2.86 -6.54
C LEU A 96 5.81 4.11 -6.71
N VAL A 97 5.86 4.95 -5.68
CA VAL A 97 6.60 6.22 -5.72
C VAL A 97 7.63 6.29 -4.59
N ASP A 98 8.84 6.78 -4.89
CA ASP A 98 9.92 6.98 -3.91
C ASP A 98 9.75 8.29 -3.11
N GLU A 99 9.01 9.29 -3.63
CA GLU A 99 8.85 10.62 -3.03
C GLU A 99 7.39 11.11 -3.12
N ASN A 100 7.06 12.16 -2.37
CA ASN A 100 5.77 12.86 -2.46
C ASN A 100 5.69 13.68 -3.75
N LEU A 101 5.39 13.00 -4.87
CA LEU A 101 5.36 13.61 -6.19
C LEU A 101 3.94 14.02 -6.61
N SER A 102 2.90 13.44 -6.01
CA SER A 102 1.50 13.79 -6.27
C SER A 102 1.08 15.08 -5.57
N SER A 103 0.53 16.02 -6.33
CA SER A 103 -0.13 17.22 -5.80
C SER A 103 -1.37 16.91 -4.94
N LEU A 104 -1.96 15.72 -5.10
CA LEU A 104 -3.13 15.26 -4.34
C LEU A 104 -2.76 14.27 -3.22
N GLY A 105 -1.46 14.06 -2.98
CA GLY A 105 -0.98 13.08 -2.02
C GLY A 105 -1.01 11.64 -2.54
N GLU A 106 -0.46 10.76 -1.71
CA GLU A 106 -0.25 9.34 -2.00
C GLU A 106 -1.00 8.48 -0.98
N ILE A 107 -1.15 7.18 -1.28
CA ILE A 107 -1.51 6.18 -0.29
C ILE A 107 -0.22 5.74 0.41
N GLU A 108 -0.15 5.92 1.73
CA GLU A 108 0.98 5.49 2.55
C GLU A 108 0.68 4.09 3.11
N LEU A 109 1.53 3.10 2.78
CA LEU A 109 1.42 1.74 3.29
C LEU A 109 2.54 1.45 4.28
N ILE A 110 2.17 0.98 5.47
CA ILE A 110 3.10 0.48 6.48
C ILE A 110 2.74 -0.98 6.77
N ILE A 111 3.73 -1.86 6.67
CA ILE A 111 3.58 -3.28 7.01
C ILE A 111 4.55 -3.63 8.12
N GLU A 112 4.04 -4.14 9.23
CA GLU A 112 4.82 -4.61 10.38
C GLU A 112 4.87 -6.13 10.42
N THR A 113 6.06 -6.71 10.54
CA THR A 113 6.24 -8.16 10.60
C THR A 113 7.58 -8.56 11.20
N ASN A 114 7.62 -9.70 11.90
CA ASN A 114 8.88 -10.25 12.42
C ASN A 114 9.85 -10.75 11.34
N THR A 115 9.40 -10.90 10.09
CA THR A 115 10.22 -11.41 8.98
C THR A 115 10.06 -10.53 7.74
N PRO A 116 10.55 -9.28 7.75
CA PRO A 116 10.28 -8.33 6.68
C PRO A 116 10.92 -8.75 5.35
N GLU A 117 12.07 -9.41 5.37
CA GLU A 117 12.70 -9.96 4.16
C GLU A 117 11.84 -11.07 3.51
N LYS A 118 11.19 -11.92 4.33
CA LYS A 118 10.24 -12.93 3.82
C LYS A 118 8.98 -12.29 3.24
N LEU A 119 8.51 -11.19 3.81
CA LEU A 119 7.39 -10.41 3.29
C LEU A 119 7.69 -9.83 1.92
N ILE A 120 8.85 -9.16 1.80
CA ILE A 120 9.29 -8.55 0.55
C ILE A 120 9.43 -9.62 -0.53
N ASN A 121 10.10 -10.73 -0.21
CA ASN A 121 10.22 -11.85 -1.14
C ASN A 121 8.85 -12.38 -1.53
N TRP A 122 7.94 -12.63 -0.60
CA TRP A 122 6.60 -13.13 -0.92
C TRP A 122 5.79 -12.17 -1.80
N LEU A 123 5.88 -10.85 -1.60
CA LEU A 123 5.21 -9.86 -2.44
C LEU A 123 5.78 -9.80 -3.86
N CYS A 124 7.08 -10.07 -4.01
CA CYS A 124 7.81 -9.94 -5.27
C CYS A 124 8.19 -11.28 -5.92
N ASP A 125 7.79 -12.40 -5.32
CA ASP A 125 8.13 -13.75 -5.79
C ASP A 125 7.54 -14.00 -7.16
N HIS A 126 8.22 -14.83 -7.96
CA HIS A 126 7.85 -15.09 -9.35
C HIS A 126 6.83 -16.22 -9.47
#